data_AF-A0A1E5CY59-F1
#
_entry.id   AF-A0A1E5CY59-F1
#
_cell.length_a   1.000
_cell.length_b   1.000
_cell.length_c   1.000
_cell.angle_alpha   90.00
_cell.angle_beta   90.00
_cell.angle_gamma   90.00
#
_symmetry.space_group_name_H-M   'P 1'
#
loop_
_entity.id
_entity.type
_entity.pdbx_description
1 polymer ?
#
loop_
_entity_poly.entity_id
_entity_poly.type
_entity_poly.pdbx_seq_one_letter_code
_entity_poly.pdbx_strand_id
1 'polypeptide(L)'
;MDDQVIGPLCQSIITDVEHVSADKMYDTNAVYQTLEEHFPNADIVIPPKDNTFADDDHHPKRMSNLIGCTALGIIDWQRVRQYGKRNISETTMQRYKKIIGNKLHSRRFTNQRQEMLIGCSILNRFTHLGMPKSYRVA
;
A
#
# COMPACT_ATOMS: atom_id res chain seq x y z
N MET A 1 15.58 -8.69 -0.85
CA MET A 1 14.15 -9.06 -0.97
C MET A 1 13.34 -7.78 -0.72
N ASP A 2 12.13 -7.65 -1.25
CA ASP A 2 11.37 -6.38 -1.21
C ASP A 2 10.87 -5.99 0.21
N ASP A 3 11.11 -6.84 1.19
CA ASP A 3 10.91 -6.56 2.62
C ASP A 3 11.89 -5.50 3.16
N GLN A 4 13.11 -5.44 2.62
CA GLN A 4 14.16 -4.51 3.06
C GLN A 4 13.81 -3.03 2.83
N VAL A 5 12.88 -2.73 1.91
CA VAL A 5 12.46 -1.34 1.66
C VAL A 5 11.33 -0.89 2.59
N ILE A 6 10.65 -1.80 3.29
CA ILE A 6 9.52 -1.47 4.16
C ILE A 6 9.97 -0.62 5.34
N GLY A 7 11.01 -1.02 6.06
CA GLY A 7 11.52 -0.26 7.21
C GLY A 7 11.84 1.20 6.89
N PRO A 8 12.72 1.48 5.90
CA PRO A 8 13.02 2.85 5.48
C PRO A 8 11.79 3.63 4.98
N LEU A 9 10.83 2.95 4.35
CA LEU A 9 9.57 3.58 3.94
C LEU A 9 8.73 4.00 5.14
N CYS A 10 8.56 3.11 6.13
CA CYS A 10 7.82 3.40 7.36
C CYS A 10 8.44 4.55 8.15
N GLN A 11 9.77 4.60 8.26
CA GLN A 11 10.49 5.69 8.94
C GLN A 11 10.25 7.07 8.31
N SER A 12 9.91 7.13 7.03
CA SER A 12 9.61 8.39 6.34
C SER A 12 8.19 8.93 6.63
N ILE A 13 7.32 8.11 7.22
CA ILE A 13 5.95 8.47 7.55
C ILE A 13 5.91 8.96 8.99
N ILE A 14 5.62 10.25 9.17
CA ILE A 14 5.59 10.93 10.49
C ILE A 14 4.17 11.08 11.05
N THR A 15 3.16 10.61 10.32
CA THR A 15 1.75 10.71 10.70
C THR A 15 1.25 9.39 11.23
N ASP A 16 0.26 9.41 12.11
CA ASP A 16 -0.41 8.20 12.57
C ASP A 16 -1.05 7.45 11.39
N VAL A 17 -0.83 6.13 11.35
CA VAL A 17 -1.36 5.25 10.31
C VAL A 17 -2.34 4.30 10.94
N GLU A 18 -3.60 4.36 10.49
CA GLU A 18 -4.67 3.49 10.98
C GLU A 18 -4.85 2.22 10.12
N HIS A 19 -4.36 2.23 8.89
CA HIS A 19 -4.59 1.16 7.93
C HIS A 19 -3.44 1.02 6.94
N VAL A 20 -2.97 -0.21 6.74
CA VAL A 20 -1.92 -0.56 5.78
C VAL A 20 -2.43 -1.69 4.90
N SER A 21 -2.49 -1.46 3.58
CA SER A 21 -2.80 -2.49 2.60
C SER A 21 -1.60 -2.77 1.71
N ALA A 22 -1.25 -4.04 1.48
CA ALA A 22 -0.15 -4.42 0.60
C ALA A 22 -0.49 -5.61 -0.30
N ASP A 23 0.40 -5.90 -1.24
CA ASP A 23 0.28 -7.09 -2.09
C ASP A 23 0.48 -8.38 -1.29
N LYS A 24 -0.14 -9.46 -1.74
CA LYS A 24 0.03 -10.82 -1.23
C LYS A 24 1.51 -11.21 -1.12
N MET A 25 2.37 -10.69 -1.99
CA MET A 25 3.81 -10.94 -1.92
C MET A 25 4.46 -10.47 -0.61
N TYR A 26 3.89 -9.44 0.03
CA TYR A 26 4.31 -8.90 1.33
C TYR A 26 3.75 -9.70 2.52
N ASP A 27 3.03 -10.81 2.29
CA ASP A 27 2.60 -11.72 3.34
C ASP A 27 3.80 -12.50 3.89
N THR A 28 4.55 -11.89 4.82
CA THR A 28 5.69 -12.50 5.53
C THR A 28 5.75 -12.00 6.97
N ASN A 29 6.19 -12.83 7.93
CA ASN A 29 6.30 -12.41 9.33
C ASN A 29 7.16 -11.15 9.51
N ALA A 30 8.27 -11.04 8.78
CA ALA A 30 9.16 -9.89 8.86
C ALA A 30 8.47 -8.56 8.48
N VAL A 31 7.61 -8.57 7.45
CA VAL A 31 6.84 -7.38 7.07
C VAL A 31 5.82 -7.03 8.14
N TYR A 32 5.05 -8.01 8.64
CA TYR A 32 4.08 -7.75 9.71
C TYR A 32 4.73 -7.20 10.97
N GLN A 33 5.87 -7.78 11.38
CA GLN A 33 6.64 -7.30 12.52
C GLN A 33 7.11 -5.85 12.30
N THR A 34 7.72 -5.56 11.15
CA THR A 34 8.19 -4.20 10.83
C THR A 34 7.05 -3.19 10.85
N LEU A 35 5.89 -3.55 10.28
CA LEU A 35 4.71 -2.68 10.24
C LEU A 35 4.09 -2.48 11.62
N GLU A 36 4.04 -3.50 12.46
CA GLU A 36 3.53 -3.39 13.83
C GLU A 36 4.45 -2.57 14.73
N GLU A 37 5.77 -2.70 14.58
CA GLU A 37 6.75 -1.88 15.30
C GLU A 37 6.60 -0.38 14.98
N HIS A 38 6.34 -0.03 13.72
CA HIS A 38 6.17 1.37 13.31
C HIS A 38 4.74 1.89 13.51
N PHE A 39 3.73 1.03 13.34
CA PHE A 39 2.32 1.39 13.36
C PHE A 39 1.52 0.38 14.20
N PRO A 40 1.68 0.39 15.54
CA PRO A 40 1.12 -0.65 16.43
C PRO A 40 -0.42 -0.75 16.34
N ASN A 41 -1.08 0.39 16.13
CA ASN A 41 -2.53 0.50 16.06
C ASN A 41 -3.10 0.34 14.64
N ALA A 42 -2.25 0.15 13.62
CA ALA A 42 -2.72 0.00 12.25
C ALA A 42 -3.38 -1.35 12.00
N ASP A 43 -4.49 -1.34 11.26
CA ASP A 43 -5.03 -2.54 10.63
C ASP A 43 -4.16 -2.91 9.42
N ILE A 44 -3.42 -4.03 9.52
CA ILE A 44 -2.55 -4.54 8.46
C ILE A 44 -3.34 -5.54 7.63
N VAL A 45 -3.70 -5.15 6.40
CA VAL A 45 -4.55 -5.90 5.49
C VAL A 45 -3.74 -6.35 4.28
N ILE A 46 -3.14 -7.53 4.41
CA ILE A 46 -2.37 -8.17 3.35
C ILE A 46 -3.01 -9.53 3.08
N PRO A 47 -3.42 -9.83 1.83
CA PRO A 47 -3.96 -11.13 1.48
C PRO A 47 -2.96 -12.24 1.79
N PRO A 48 -3.38 -13.37 2.38
CA PRO A 48 -2.49 -14.47 2.70
C PRO A 48 -1.92 -15.11 1.42
N LYS A 49 -0.68 -15.59 1.49
CA LYS A 49 -0.05 -16.37 0.40
C LYS A 49 -0.76 -17.69 0.17
N ASP A 50 -0.65 -18.20 -1.06
CA ASP A 50 -1.12 -19.55 -1.37
C ASP A 50 -0.40 -20.56 -0.47
N ASN A 51 -1.13 -21.59 -0.06
CA ASN A 51 -0.63 -22.66 0.81
C ASN A 51 -0.13 -22.20 2.20
N THR A 52 -0.51 -21.00 2.65
CA THR A 52 -0.34 -20.62 4.06
C THR A 52 -1.34 -21.38 4.91
N PHE A 53 -0.87 -22.03 5.98
CA PHE A 53 -1.70 -22.72 6.95
C PHE A 53 -1.70 -21.97 8.27
N ALA A 54 -2.73 -22.21 9.08
CA ALA A 54 -2.83 -21.62 10.41
C ALA A 54 -1.91 -22.39 11.37
N ASP A 55 -1.07 -21.66 12.09
CA ASP A 55 -0.18 -22.15 13.14
C ASP A 55 0.13 -21.03 14.13
N ASP A 56 0.89 -21.36 15.18
CA ASP A 56 1.33 -20.42 16.22
C ASP A 56 2.70 -19.80 15.95
N ASP A 57 3.40 -20.25 14.89
CA ASP A 57 4.74 -19.76 14.52
C ASP A 57 4.67 -18.45 13.73
N HIS A 58 3.53 -18.19 13.08
CA HIS A 58 3.30 -16.99 12.30
C HIS A 58 2.75 -15.82 13.12
N HIS A 59 3.00 -14.62 12.60
CA HIS A 59 2.56 -13.38 13.24
C HIS A 59 1.03 -13.36 13.47
N PRO A 60 0.51 -12.97 14.65
CA PRO A 60 -0.92 -13.05 14.96
C PRO A 60 -1.82 -12.29 13.97
N LYS A 61 -1.47 -11.06 13.61
CA LYS A 61 -2.19 -10.27 12.58
C LYS A 61 -2.21 -10.96 11.20
N ARG A 62 -1.13 -11.66 10.85
CA ARG A 62 -1.05 -12.44 9.61
C ARG A 62 -2.01 -13.62 9.63
N MET A 63 -2.03 -14.38 10.72
CA MET A 63 -2.95 -15.50 10.89
C MET A 63 -4.41 -15.06 10.97
N SER A 64 -4.69 -13.91 11.60
CA SER A 64 -6.03 -13.31 11.60
C SER A 64 -6.55 -13.02 10.18
N ASN A 65 -5.67 -12.54 9.28
CA ASN A 65 -6.03 -12.34 7.87
C ASN A 65 -6.32 -13.67 7.15
N LEU A 66 -5.53 -14.71 7.40
CA LEU A 66 -5.76 -16.05 6.85
C LEU A 66 -7.11 -16.64 7.31
N ILE A 67 -7.39 -16.57 8.62
CA ILE A 67 -8.66 -17.06 9.20
C ILE A 67 -9.83 -16.29 8.61
N GLY A 68 -9.74 -14.97 8.54
CA GLY A 68 -10.78 -14.14 7.93
C GLY A 68 -11.04 -14.47 6.46
N CYS A 69 -9.97 -14.69 5.67
CA CYS A 69 -10.09 -15.12 4.28
C CYS A 69 -10.74 -16.50 4.15
N THR A 70 -10.40 -17.44 5.04
CA THR A 70 -10.95 -18.79 5.04
C THR A 70 -12.44 -18.79 5.40
N ALA A 71 -12.84 -17.96 6.37
CA ALA A 71 -14.21 -17.89 6.86
C ALA A 71 -15.16 -17.16 5.90
N LEU A 72 -14.70 -16.07 5.27
CA LEU A 72 -15.55 -15.19 4.43
C LEU A 72 -15.37 -15.42 2.93
N GLY A 73 -14.28 -16.09 2.52
CA GLY A 73 -13.79 -16.04 1.15
C GLY A 73 -13.05 -14.73 0.86
N ILE A 74 -12.09 -14.78 -0.08
CA ILE A 74 -11.16 -13.68 -0.33
C ILE A 74 -11.84 -12.37 -0.75
N ILE A 75 -12.90 -12.45 -1.57
CA ILE A 75 -13.59 -11.29 -2.13
C ILE A 75 -14.33 -10.53 -1.03
N ASP A 76 -15.10 -11.23 -0.21
CA ASP A 76 -15.87 -10.60 0.86
C ASP A 76 -14.97 -10.13 2.00
N TRP A 77 -13.91 -10.89 2.33
CA TRP A 77 -12.87 -10.44 3.26
C TRP A 77 -12.22 -9.12 2.80
N GLN A 78 -11.83 -9.01 1.52
CA GLN A 78 -11.26 -7.79 0.96
C GLN A 78 -12.24 -6.60 1.05
N ARG A 79 -13.53 -6.84 0.82
CA ARG A 79 -14.58 -5.80 0.95
C ARG A 79 -14.70 -5.33 2.40
N VAL A 80 -14.82 -6.26 3.34
CA VAL A 80 -14.98 -5.97 4.77
C VAL A 80 -13.76 -5.26 5.35
N ARG A 81 -12.55 -5.71 4.98
CA ARG A 81 -11.28 -5.12 5.42
C ARG A 81 -10.83 -3.92 4.58
N GLN A 82 -11.68 -3.41 3.69
CA GLN A 82 -11.42 -2.22 2.89
C GLN A 82 -10.13 -2.29 2.05
N TYR A 83 -9.73 -3.49 1.61
CA TYR A 83 -8.51 -3.72 0.84
C TYR A 83 -8.45 -2.87 -0.44
N GLY A 84 -9.62 -2.53 -1.01
CA GLY A 84 -9.75 -1.66 -2.18
C GLY A 84 -9.16 -0.25 -2.01
N LYS A 85 -8.86 0.20 -0.78
CA LYS A 85 -8.11 1.46 -0.53
C LYS A 85 -6.77 1.50 -1.25
N ARG A 86 -6.15 0.34 -1.51
CA ARG A 86 -4.93 0.22 -2.33
C ARG A 86 -5.07 0.89 -3.70
N ASN A 87 -6.26 0.87 -4.31
CA ASN A 87 -6.47 1.47 -5.63
C ASN A 87 -6.16 2.98 -5.66
N ILE A 88 -6.15 3.66 -4.51
CA ILE A 88 -5.80 5.08 -4.40
C ILE A 88 -4.33 5.29 -4.80
N SER A 89 -3.41 4.46 -4.31
CA SER A 89 -1.99 4.59 -4.65
C SER A 89 -1.73 4.23 -6.12
N GLU A 90 -2.37 3.17 -6.62
CA GLU A 90 -2.28 2.74 -8.01
C GLU A 90 -2.81 3.80 -8.98
N THR A 91 -3.99 4.37 -8.69
CA THR A 91 -4.58 5.45 -9.48
C THR A 91 -3.71 6.70 -9.43
N THR A 92 -3.11 7.02 -8.28
CA THR A 92 -2.19 8.16 -8.14
C THR A 92 -0.95 7.98 -9.03
N MET A 93 -0.35 6.78 -9.03
CA MET A 93 0.79 6.47 -9.90
C MET A 93 0.41 6.45 -11.38
N GLN A 94 -0.79 5.95 -11.72
CA GLN A 94 -1.31 6.03 -13.09
C GLN A 94 -1.45 7.49 -13.56
N ARG A 95 -2.00 8.37 -12.71
CA ARG A 95 -2.12 9.80 -12.99
C ARG A 95 -0.75 10.46 -13.14
N TYR A 96 0.21 10.14 -12.27
CA TYR A 96 1.59 10.61 -12.37
C TYR A 96 2.18 10.27 -13.74
N LYS A 97 2.11 9.00 -14.12
CA LYS A 97 2.60 8.49 -15.38
C LYS A 97 1.97 9.16 -16.60
N LYS A 98 0.66 9.44 -16.53
CA LYS A 98 -0.11 10.05 -17.63
C LYS A 98 0.10 11.57 -17.76
N ILE A 99 0.26 12.28 -16.64
CA ILE A 99 0.31 13.75 -16.61
C ILE A 99 1.75 14.27 -16.59
N ILE A 100 2.59 13.69 -15.72
CA ILE A 100 4.00 14.10 -15.54
C ILE A 100 4.88 13.36 -16.55
N GLY A 101 4.76 12.03 -16.58
CA GLY A 101 5.48 11.20 -17.54
C GLY A 101 5.90 9.84 -16.98
N ASN A 102 6.27 8.94 -17.89
CA ASN A 102 6.69 7.56 -17.58
C ASN A 102 8.19 7.41 -17.32
N LYS A 103 8.98 8.48 -17.46
CA LYS A 103 10.44 8.45 -17.38
C LYS A 103 10.91 9.58 -16.48
N LEU A 104 12.01 9.34 -15.78
CA LEU A 104 12.76 10.36 -15.06
C LEU A 104 13.89 10.85 -15.97
N HIS A 105 14.09 12.16 -16.01
CA HIS A 105 15.10 12.79 -16.85
C HIS A 105 16.50 12.65 -16.25
N SER A 106 16.62 12.72 -14.92
CA SER A 106 17.92 12.65 -14.30
C SER A 106 18.51 11.24 -14.32
N ARG A 107 19.83 11.14 -14.46
CA ARG A 107 20.60 9.89 -14.28
C ARG A 107 21.13 9.71 -12.86
N ARG A 108 21.02 10.74 -12.01
CA ARG A 108 21.47 10.70 -10.61
C ARG A 108 20.28 10.39 -9.70
N PHE A 109 20.39 9.36 -8.87
CA PHE A 109 19.30 8.91 -7.99
C PHE A 109 18.78 10.02 -7.05
N THR A 110 19.67 10.84 -6.49
CA THR A 110 19.28 11.98 -5.65
C THR A 110 18.39 12.96 -6.40
N ASN A 111 18.70 13.23 -7.66
CA ASN A 111 17.94 14.15 -8.50
C ASN A 111 16.64 13.50 -9.00
N GLN A 112 16.66 12.19 -9.28
CA GLN A 112 15.45 11.40 -9.57
C GLN A 112 14.45 11.45 -8.41
N ARG A 113 14.91 11.32 -7.17
CA ARG A 113 14.07 11.48 -5.97
C ARG A 113 13.43 12.86 -5.93
N GLN A 114 14.20 13.92 -6.17
CA GLN A 114 13.67 15.29 -6.19
C GLN A 114 12.66 15.51 -7.33
N GLU A 115 12.96 15.00 -8.52
CA GLU A 115 12.06 15.03 -9.68
C GLU A 115 10.72 14.36 -9.37
N MET A 116 10.74 13.20 -8.69
CA MET A 116 9.53 12.53 -8.22
C MET A 116 8.76 13.37 -7.20
N LEU A 117 9.42 13.94 -6.21
CA LEU A 117 8.79 14.78 -5.18
C LEU A 117 8.12 16.02 -5.78
N ILE A 118 8.77 16.67 -6.74
CA ILE A 118 8.20 17.81 -7.48
C ILE A 118 6.97 17.37 -8.27
N GLY A 119 7.06 16.26 -9.03
CA GLY A 119 5.92 15.73 -9.78
C GLY A 119 4.72 15.38 -8.89
N CYS A 120 4.95 14.76 -7.74
CA CYS A 120 3.91 14.49 -6.74
C CYS A 120 3.30 15.79 -6.20
N SER A 121 4.13 16.82 -5.94
CA SER A 121 3.66 18.13 -5.48
C SER A 121 2.75 18.81 -6.51
N ILE A 122 3.09 18.72 -7.80
CA ILE A 122 2.26 19.22 -8.91
C ILE A 122 0.90 18.51 -8.93
N LEU A 123 0.88 17.17 -8.84
CA LEU A 123 -0.37 16.40 -8.80
C LEU A 123 -1.25 16.74 -7.59
N ASN A 124 -0.64 16.90 -6.42
CA ASN A 124 -1.34 17.31 -5.22
C ASN A 124 -1.97 18.69 -5.40
N ARG A 125 -1.23 19.63 -6.02
CA ARG A 125 -1.75 20.96 -6.36
C ARG A 125 -2.93 20.88 -7.34
N PHE A 126 -2.86 20.06 -8.38
CA PHE A 126 -3.98 19.86 -9.31
C PHE A 126 -5.21 19.29 -8.59
N THR A 127 -5.02 18.31 -7.71
CA THR A 127 -6.11 17.73 -6.92
C THR A 127 -6.78 18.78 -6.02
N HIS A 128 -6.00 19.71 -5.45
CA HIS A 128 -6.51 20.81 -4.65
C HIS A 128 -7.25 21.89 -5.46
N LEU A 129 -6.85 22.10 -6.72
CA LEU A 129 -7.53 23.03 -7.63
C LEU A 129 -8.85 22.48 -8.15
N GLY A 130 -9.02 21.16 -8.17
CA GLY A 130 -10.26 20.49 -8.52
C GLY A 130 -10.03 19.16 -9.20
N MET A 131 -11.03 18.28 -9.09
CA MET A 131 -11.04 16.97 -9.73
C MET A 131 -12.25 16.84 -10.66
N PRO A 132 -12.10 16.20 -11.84
CA PRO A 132 -13.25 15.90 -12.70
C PRO A 132 -14.30 15.06 -11.95
N LYS A 133 -15.58 15.42 -12.11
CA LYS A 133 -16.70 14.61 -11.63
C LYS A 133 -16.97 13.49 -12.64
N SER A 134 -16.50 12.29 -12.33
CA SER A 134 -16.77 11.09 -13.13
C SER A 134 -18.07 10.43 -12.68
N TYR A 135 -18.88 9.97 -13.64
CA TYR A 135 -20.10 9.20 -13.39
C TYR A 135 -20.02 7.85 -14.10
N ARG A 136 -20.61 6.82 -13.48
CA ARG A 136 -20.69 5.49 -14.10
C ARG A 136 -21.77 5.52 -15.18
N VAL A 137 -21.38 5.23 -16.41
CA VAL A 137 -22.31 5.02 -17.53
C VAL A 137 -22.58 3.52 -17.68
N ALA A 138 -23.82 3.20 -18.08
CA ALA A 138 -24.32 1.83 -18.24
C ALA A 138 -23.82 1.18 -19.53
#